data_AF-A0A9D2SY05-F1
#
_entry.id   AF-A0A9D2SY05-F1
#
_cell.length_a   1.000
_cell.length_b   1.000
_cell.length_c   1.000
_cell.angle_alpha   90.00
_cell.angle_beta   90.00
_cell.angle_gamma   90.00
#
_symmetry.space_group_name_H-M   'P 1'
#
loop_
_entity.id
_entity.type
_entity.pdbx_description
1 polymer ?
#
loop_
_entity_poly.entity_id
_entity_poly.type
_entity_poly.pdbx_seq_one_letter_code
_entity_poly.pdbx_strand_id
1 'polypeptide(L)'
;MDYCTISYHRPEPLVCQGEGRARLDAWDGRRRLLGELVFQAPVTLHFVEVEAVRRSWLGQDRALYAVTVCNRSSLPLDRVTVAGGGAALPGTVRINGLPQPEADPALGVEVPGLDAGAEAVVTWQGPLPGEGKGEPPVTATYEYRFSGDTLRGEVRA
;
A
#
# COMPACT_ATOMS: atom_id res chain seq x y z
N MET A 1 -17.05 3.55 -12.92
CA MET A 1 -16.19 4.74 -12.68
C MET A 1 -15.63 4.50 -11.30
N ASP A 2 -14.56 3.71 -11.22
CA ASP A 2 -14.12 3.15 -9.93
C ASP A 2 -12.89 3.93 -9.49
N TYR A 3 -13.13 5.18 -9.12
CA TYR A 3 -12.18 5.91 -8.28
C TYR A 3 -12.13 5.15 -6.94
N CYS A 4 -10.95 5.01 -6.32
CA CYS A 4 -10.88 4.82 -4.87
C CYS A 4 -11.88 5.84 -4.30
N THR A 5 -12.97 5.37 -3.68
CA THR A 5 -14.10 6.24 -3.30
C THR A 5 -13.53 7.44 -2.56
N ILE A 6 -13.74 8.66 -3.08
CA ILE A 6 -13.16 9.87 -2.47
C ILE A 6 -13.72 9.97 -1.06
N SER A 7 -12.94 9.52 -0.08
CA SER A 7 -13.21 9.76 1.33
C SER A 7 -12.61 11.12 1.65
N TYR A 8 -13.47 12.11 1.85
CA TYR A 8 -13.05 13.46 2.26
C TYR A 8 -12.50 13.50 3.69
N HIS A 9 -12.63 12.40 4.44
CA HIS A 9 -12.05 12.25 5.77
C HIS A 9 -10.76 11.44 5.69
N ARG A 10 -9.68 12.00 6.28
CA ARG A 10 -8.45 11.26 6.53
C ARG A 10 -8.78 10.04 7.39
N PRO A 11 -8.19 8.85 7.13
CA PRO A 11 -8.41 7.69 7.98
C PRO A 11 -7.85 7.97 9.37
N GLU A 12 -8.72 8.03 10.37
CA GLU A 12 -8.34 8.29 11.77
C GLU A 12 -8.26 6.97 12.53
N PRO A 13 -7.25 6.80 13.42
CA PRO A 13 -7.19 5.62 14.27
C PRO A 13 -8.43 5.56 15.17
N LEU A 14 -8.83 4.34 15.54
CA LEU A 14 -9.95 4.17 16.47
C LEU A 14 -9.46 4.49 17.88
N VAL A 15 -10.04 5.52 18.50
CA VAL A 15 -9.76 5.88 19.89
C VAL A 15 -10.80 5.24 20.80
N CYS A 16 -10.38 4.25 21.57
CA CYS A 16 -11.20 3.67 22.62
C CYS A 16 -11.17 4.60 23.85
N GLN A 17 -12.19 5.44 24.00
CA GLN A 17 -12.37 6.33 25.14
C GLN A 17 -13.02 5.54 26.31
N GLY A 18 -12.22 5.14 27.30
CA GLY A 18 -12.72 4.50 28.53
C GLY A 18 -11.73 3.55 29.20
N GLU A 19 -12.05 3.15 30.43
CA GLU A 19 -11.37 2.05 31.11
C GLU A 19 -11.69 0.73 30.41
N GLY A 20 -10.68 -0.07 30.12
CA GLY A 20 -10.87 -1.40 29.53
C GLY A 20 -9.94 -2.43 30.14
N ARG A 21 -10.23 -3.69 29.80
CA ARG A 21 -9.49 -4.84 30.30
C ARG A 21 -9.04 -5.73 29.15
N ALA A 22 -7.74 -5.96 29.03
CA ALA A 22 -7.20 -6.99 28.15
C ALA A 22 -6.91 -8.25 28.98
N ARG A 23 -7.48 -9.37 28.58
CA ARG A 23 -7.26 -10.65 29.25
C ARG A 23 -6.22 -11.46 28.49
N LEU A 24 -5.26 -12.00 29.23
CA LEU A 24 -4.26 -12.94 28.74
C LEU A 24 -4.62 -14.34 29.26
N ASP A 25 -4.70 -15.31 28.36
CA ASP A 25 -4.90 -16.73 28.69
C ASP A 25 -3.79 -17.53 27.99
N ALA A 26 -2.92 -18.13 28.79
CA ALA A 26 -1.74 -18.84 28.31
C ALA A 26 -1.53 -20.15 29.07
N TRP A 27 -0.72 -21.04 28.50
CA TRP A 27 -0.36 -22.32 29.10
C TRP A 27 1.16 -22.44 29.22
N ASP A 28 1.63 -22.86 30.39
CA ASP A 28 3.00 -23.33 30.64
C ASP A 28 2.96 -24.80 31.06
N GLY A 29 3.11 -25.69 30.08
CA GLY A 29 2.90 -27.13 30.25
C GLY A 29 1.47 -27.43 30.69
N ARG A 30 1.29 -27.87 31.95
CA ARG A 30 -0.03 -28.14 32.55
C ARG A 30 -0.61 -26.96 33.33
N ARG A 31 0.14 -25.87 33.51
CA ARG A 31 -0.32 -24.69 34.26
C ARG A 31 -1.04 -23.74 33.31
N ARG A 32 -2.27 -23.35 33.67
CA ARG A 32 -3.00 -22.27 33.01
C ARG A 32 -2.65 -20.94 33.68
N LEU A 33 -2.16 -20.00 32.90
CA LEU A 33 -1.76 -18.66 33.34
C LEU A 33 -2.82 -17.67 32.85
N LEU A 34 -3.47 -16.99 33.80
CA LEU A 34 -4.49 -15.98 33.52
C LEU A 34 -3.98 -14.62 33.99
N GLY A 35 -4.05 -13.61 33.12
CA GLY A 35 -3.69 -12.24 33.43
C GLY A 35 -4.77 -11.27 32.98
N GLU A 36 -4.89 -10.13 33.66
CA GLU A 36 -5.78 -9.05 33.26
C GLU A 36 -5.01 -7.73 33.33
N LEU A 37 -4.92 -7.02 32.20
CA LEU A 37 -4.36 -5.67 32.12
C LEU A 37 -5.51 -4.68 32.16
N VAL A 38 -5.45 -3.74 33.10
CA VAL A 38 -6.41 -2.64 33.21
C VAL A 38 -5.75 -1.39 32.67
N PHE A 39 -6.40 -0.75 31.69
CA PHE A 39 -5.96 0.54 31.17
C PHE A 39 -6.90 1.63 31.67
N GLN A 40 -6.32 2.67 32.27
CA GLN A 40 -7.02 3.84 32.82
C GLN A 40 -6.93 5.07 31.90
N ALA A 41 -6.34 4.91 30.72
CA ALA A 41 -6.16 5.94 29.71
C ALA A 41 -6.68 5.47 28.35
N PRO A 42 -7.03 6.38 27.43
CA PRO A 42 -7.49 6.02 26.10
C PRO A 42 -6.46 5.16 25.35
N VAL A 43 -6.96 4.12 24.68
CA VAL A 43 -6.14 3.28 23.79
C VAL A 43 -6.41 3.69 22.35
N THR A 44 -5.34 3.98 21.60
CA THR A 44 -5.43 4.29 20.17
C THR A 44 -5.08 3.07 19.36
N LEU A 45 -6.02 2.61 18.53
CA LEU A 45 -5.84 1.48 17.63
C LEU A 45 -5.59 1.99 16.22
N HIS A 46 -4.37 1.83 15.76
CA HIS A 46 -4.02 2.07 14.37
C HIS A 46 -4.35 0.84 13.51
N PHE A 47 -4.72 1.11 12.27
CA PHE A 47 -4.92 0.11 11.23
C PHE A 47 -4.09 0.46 9.99
N VAL A 48 -3.78 -0.58 9.23
CA VAL A 48 -3.05 -0.51 7.96
C VAL A 48 -3.91 -1.15 6.88
N GLU A 49 -4.21 -0.38 5.87
CA GLU A 49 -5.03 -0.76 4.74
C GLU A 49 -4.46 -0.08 3.50
N VAL A 50 -3.91 -0.87 2.58
CA VAL A 50 -3.32 -0.37 1.34
C VAL A 50 -3.96 -1.11 0.18
N GLU A 51 -4.40 -0.34 -0.80
CA GLU A 51 -5.00 -0.84 -2.04
C GLU A 51 -4.10 -0.45 -3.21
N ALA A 52 -3.99 -1.33 -4.19
CA ALA A 52 -3.38 -1.00 -5.47
C ALA A 52 -4.37 -1.35 -6.58
N VAL A 53 -4.49 -0.46 -7.57
CA VAL A 53 -5.38 -0.64 -8.72
C VAL A 53 -4.59 -0.40 -9.99
N ARG A 54 -4.57 -1.40 -10.87
CA ARG A 54 -3.97 -1.26 -12.19
C ARG A 54 -5.00 -0.90 -13.26
N ARG A 55 -4.58 -0.07 -14.21
CA ARG A 55 -5.26 0.20 -15.48
C ARG A 55 -4.29 0.16 -16.65
N SER A 56 -4.80 -0.28 -17.80
CA SER A 56 -4.07 -0.29 -19.05
C SER A 56 -4.92 0.28 -20.19
N TRP A 57 -4.27 0.95 -21.12
CA TRP A 57 -4.89 1.45 -22.35
C TRP A 57 -4.00 1.04 -23.53
N LEU A 58 -4.57 0.27 -24.46
CA LEU A 58 -3.86 -0.21 -25.64
C LEU A 58 -4.01 0.82 -26.78
N GLY A 59 -2.89 1.32 -27.29
CA GLY A 59 -2.81 2.10 -28.52
C GLY A 59 -2.47 1.22 -29.73
N GLN A 60 -2.12 1.86 -30.85
CA GLN A 60 -1.74 1.13 -32.07
C GLN A 60 -0.41 0.37 -31.95
N ASP A 61 0.59 0.97 -31.30
CA ASP A 61 1.95 0.40 -31.21
C ASP A 61 2.44 0.20 -29.76
N ARG A 62 1.71 0.71 -28.78
CA ARG A 62 2.14 0.74 -27.37
C ARG A 62 0.97 0.72 -26.41
N ALA A 63 1.23 0.27 -25.18
CA ALA A 63 0.30 0.32 -24.07
C ALA A 63 0.71 1.44 -23.09
N LEU A 64 -0.28 2.15 -22.55
CA LEU A 64 -0.12 3.01 -21.38
C LEU A 64 -0.58 2.22 -20.15
N TYR A 65 0.24 2.19 -19.11
CA TYR A 65 -0.08 1.57 -17.83
C TYR A 65 -0.16 2.64 -16.74
N ALA A 66 -1.11 2.49 -15.83
CA ALA A 66 -1.20 3.25 -14.60
C ALA A 66 -1.45 2.32 -13.41
N VAL A 67 -0.71 2.52 -12.34
CA VAL A 67 -0.91 1.85 -11.05
C VAL A 67 -1.17 2.94 -10.03
N THR A 68 -2.34 2.90 -9.43
CA THR A 68 -2.72 3.80 -8.33
C THR A 68 -2.59 3.04 -7.03
N VAL A 69 -1.77 3.53 -6.10
CA VAL A 69 -1.66 3.00 -4.74
C VAL A 69 -2.38 3.96 -3.80
N CYS A 70 -3.39 3.46 -3.09
CA CYS A 70 -4.20 4.22 -2.14
C CYS A 70 -3.78 3.81 -0.70
N ASN A 71 -3.22 4.74 0.08
CA ASN A 71 -2.96 4.51 1.51
C ASN A 71 -4.22 4.83 2.32
N ARG A 72 -5.03 3.82 2.59
CA ARG A 72 -6.25 3.95 3.42
C ARG A 72 -5.95 3.78 4.92
N SER A 73 -4.69 3.56 5.30
CA SER A 73 -4.26 3.36 6.68
C SER A 73 -4.43 4.62 7.53
N SER A 74 -4.52 4.41 8.84
CA SER A 74 -4.38 5.48 9.85
C SER A 74 -2.93 5.97 10.05
N LEU A 75 -1.97 5.38 9.34
CA LEU A 75 -0.53 5.65 9.45
C LEU A 75 0.03 6.06 8.09
N PRO A 76 1.03 6.98 8.05
CA PRO A 76 1.77 7.22 6.84
C PRO A 76 2.62 6.00 6.47
N LEU A 77 2.80 5.77 5.17
CA LEU A 77 3.79 4.85 4.65
C LEU A 77 5.10 5.62 4.45
N ASP A 78 6.21 5.07 4.91
CA ASP A 78 7.54 5.65 4.71
C ASP A 78 8.00 5.46 3.26
N ARG A 79 7.59 4.33 2.64
CA ARG A 79 7.99 3.94 1.30
C ARG A 79 6.93 3.06 0.66
N VAL A 80 6.69 3.26 -0.63
CA VAL A 80 5.93 2.34 -1.49
C VAL A 80 6.79 1.99 -2.70
N THR A 81 6.87 0.71 -3.05
CA THR A 81 7.55 0.25 -4.26
C THR A 81 6.58 -0.50 -5.15
N VAL A 82 6.33 0.04 -6.34
CA VAL A 82 5.49 -0.59 -7.38
C VAL A 82 6.40 -1.39 -8.32
N ALA A 83 6.20 -2.70 -8.38
CA ALA A 83 7.01 -3.60 -9.20
C ALA A 83 6.13 -4.51 -10.09
N GLY A 84 6.66 -4.88 -11.24
CA GLY A 84 6.00 -5.72 -12.23
C GLY A 84 5.37 -4.92 -13.38
N GLY A 85 4.33 -5.48 -14.00
CA GLY A 85 3.59 -4.78 -15.05
C GLY A 85 4.29 -4.68 -16.42
N GLY A 86 5.46 -5.31 -16.57
CA GLY A 86 6.25 -5.36 -17.81
C GLY A 86 7.27 -4.23 -17.90
N ALA A 87 8.24 -4.38 -18.81
CA ALA A 87 9.31 -3.39 -18.99
C ALA A 87 8.75 -2.06 -19.53
N ALA A 88 9.21 -0.95 -18.95
CA ALA A 88 8.90 0.38 -19.47
C ALA A 88 9.73 0.70 -20.71
N LEU A 89 9.14 1.47 -21.63
CA LEU A 89 9.89 2.21 -22.62
C LEU A 89 10.74 3.27 -21.89
N PRO A 90 12.04 3.42 -22.24
CA PRO A 90 12.93 4.35 -21.55
C PRO A 90 12.37 5.78 -21.49
N GLY A 91 12.52 6.44 -20.33
CA GLY A 91 12.11 7.82 -20.15
C GLY A 91 10.59 8.05 -20.00
N THR A 92 9.77 7.00 -19.95
CA THR A 92 8.29 7.13 -19.90
C THR A 92 7.69 7.05 -18.51
N VAL A 93 8.44 6.57 -17.51
CA VAL A 93 7.93 6.43 -16.15
C VAL A 93 7.67 7.79 -15.52
N ARG A 94 6.50 7.94 -14.89
CA ARG A 94 6.10 9.11 -14.10
C ARG A 94 5.58 8.67 -12.74
N ILE A 95 5.88 9.44 -11.71
CA ILE A 95 5.24 9.35 -10.38
C ILE A 95 4.46 10.64 -10.17
N ASN A 96 3.14 10.56 -9.97
CA ASN A 96 2.26 11.73 -9.82
C ASN A 96 2.46 12.77 -10.94
N GLY A 97 2.71 12.30 -12.17
CA GLY A 97 3.01 13.13 -13.34
C GLY A 97 4.46 13.63 -13.46
N LEU A 98 5.29 13.49 -12.42
CA LEU A 98 6.69 13.91 -12.44
C LEU A 98 7.58 12.88 -13.17
N PRO A 99 8.45 13.31 -14.12
CA PRO A 99 9.42 12.44 -14.81
C PRO A 99 10.37 11.67 -13.89
N GLN A 100 10.45 10.36 -14.12
CA GLN A 100 11.43 9.45 -13.51
C GLN A 100 12.16 8.69 -14.62
N PRO A 101 13.09 9.32 -15.35
CA PRO A 101 13.62 8.78 -16.61
C PRO A 101 14.41 7.48 -16.44
N GLU A 102 15.04 7.29 -15.28
CA GLU A 102 15.87 6.12 -14.95
C GLU A 102 15.09 4.99 -14.24
N ALA A 103 13.80 5.19 -13.97
CA ALA A 103 12.99 4.21 -13.27
C ALA A 103 12.49 3.11 -14.23
N ASP A 104 12.37 1.88 -13.70
CA ASP A 104 11.82 0.73 -14.43
C ASP A 104 10.84 -0.04 -13.52
N PRO A 105 9.55 -0.14 -13.89
CA PRO A 105 8.56 -0.96 -13.19
C PRO A 105 8.97 -2.43 -13.04
N ALA A 106 9.74 -2.99 -13.96
CA ALA A 106 10.23 -4.37 -13.84
C ALA A 106 11.22 -4.53 -12.68
N LEU A 107 11.97 -3.49 -12.33
CA LEU A 107 12.94 -3.47 -11.23
C LEU A 107 12.37 -2.89 -9.94
N GLY A 108 11.24 -2.18 -10.04
CA GLY A 108 10.58 -1.50 -8.93
C GLY A 108 10.73 0.02 -9.03
N VAL A 109 9.59 0.72 -8.90
CA VAL A 109 9.51 2.19 -8.85
C VAL A 109 9.18 2.60 -7.43
N GLU A 110 10.12 3.28 -6.77
CA GLU A 110 9.98 3.76 -5.40
C GLU A 110 9.25 5.12 -5.36
N VAL A 111 8.23 5.20 -4.51
CA VAL A 111 7.56 6.44 -4.10
C VAL A 111 7.98 6.72 -2.66
N PRO A 112 8.75 7.79 -2.42
CA PRO A 112 9.19 8.15 -1.08
C PRO A 112 8.04 8.81 -0.32
N GLY A 113 7.55 8.12 0.71
CA GLY A 113 6.44 8.61 1.53
C GLY A 113 5.06 8.52 0.85
N LEU A 114 4.06 8.12 1.61
CA LEU A 114 2.66 8.27 1.24
C LEU A 114 1.81 8.53 2.49
N ASP A 115 1.33 9.76 2.64
CA ASP A 115 0.55 10.17 3.81
C ASP A 115 -0.71 9.31 4.00
N ALA A 116 -1.20 9.24 5.24
CA ALA A 116 -2.49 8.62 5.55
C ALA A 116 -3.62 9.29 4.76
N GLY A 117 -4.37 8.49 4.01
CA GLY A 117 -5.44 8.94 3.12
C GLY A 117 -4.97 9.46 1.75
N ALA A 118 -3.67 9.45 1.46
CA ALA A 118 -3.14 9.91 0.17
C ALA A 118 -3.04 8.76 -0.86
N GLU A 119 -2.91 9.14 -2.12
CA GLU A 119 -2.66 8.22 -3.24
C GLU A 119 -1.41 8.60 -4.03
N ALA A 120 -0.78 7.61 -4.65
CA ALA A 120 0.30 7.79 -5.60
C ALA A 120 -0.04 7.08 -6.91
N VAL A 121 0.22 7.75 -8.03
CA VAL A 121 0.00 7.20 -9.37
C VAL A 121 1.33 7.01 -10.08
N VAL A 122 1.67 5.76 -10.37
CA VAL A 122 2.83 5.38 -11.19
C VAL A 122 2.34 5.06 -12.60
N THR A 123 2.83 5.79 -13.60
CA THR A 123 2.46 5.56 -15.01
C THR A 123 3.68 5.30 -15.87
N TRP A 124 3.56 4.44 -16.87
CA TRP A 124 4.61 4.20 -17.87
C TRP A 124 4.01 3.73 -19.19
N GLN A 125 4.79 3.81 -20.27
CA GLN A 125 4.43 3.17 -21.54
C GLN A 125 5.24 1.89 -21.71
N GLY A 126 4.64 0.86 -22.29
CA GLY A 126 5.29 -0.40 -22.60
C GLY A 126 4.89 -0.93 -23.98
N PRO A 127 5.55 -2.01 -24.45
CA PRO A 127 5.11 -2.71 -25.66
C PRO A 127 3.70 -3.28 -25.50
N LEU A 128 3.01 -3.51 -26.61
CA LEU A 128 1.71 -4.20 -26.58
C LEU A 128 1.87 -5.61 -25.97
N PRO A 129 0.92 -6.06 -25.13
CA PRO A 129 0.92 -7.44 -24.65
C PRO A 129 0.80 -8.40 -25.84
N GLY A 130 1.55 -9.49 -25.80
CA GLY A 130 1.48 -10.53 -26.85
C GLY A 130 0.13 -11.23 -26.84
N GLU A 131 -0.37 -11.60 -28.02
CA GLU A 131 -1.65 -12.33 -28.15
C GLU A 131 -1.67 -13.57 -27.24
N GLY A 132 -2.75 -13.71 -26.47
CA GLY A 132 -2.93 -14.83 -25.54
C GLY A 132 -2.11 -14.77 -24.25
N LYS A 133 -1.26 -13.75 -24.05
CA LYS A 133 -0.61 -13.51 -22.75
C LYS A 133 -1.50 -12.64 -21.87
N GLY A 134 -1.78 -13.12 -20.66
CA GLY A 134 -2.36 -12.28 -19.61
C GLY A 134 -1.45 -11.10 -19.27
N GLU A 135 -2.02 -10.05 -18.70
CA GLU A 135 -1.20 -8.93 -18.28
C GLU A 135 -0.21 -9.35 -17.18
N PRO A 136 1.07 -8.93 -17.26
CA PRO A 136 2.06 -9.29 -16.24
C PRO A 136 1.64 -8.74 -14.88
N PRO A 137 1.73 -9.52 -13.78
CA PRO A 137 1.24 -9.08 -12.48
C PRO A 137 1.96 -7.81 -12.01
N VAL A 138 1.27 -7.00 -11.21
CA VAL A 138 1.82 -5.84 -10.52
C VAL A 138 1.61 -6.02 -9.03
N THR A 139 2.64 -5.69 -8.27
CA THR A 139 2.64 -5.72 -6.81
C THR A 139 3.12 -4.37 -6.28
N ALA A 140 2.45 -3.86 -5.25
CA ALA A 140 2.92 -2.74 -4.45
C ALA A 140 3.35 -3.27 -3.07
N THR A 141 4.62 -3.09 -2.75
CA THR A 141 5.16 -3.33 -1.40
C THR A 141 5.24 -2.00 -0.66
N TYR A 142 5.06 -2.01 0.66
CA TYR A 142 5.08 -0.80 1.45
C TYR A 142 5.76 -1.00 2.81
N GLU A 143 6.39 0.07 3.30
CA GLU A 143 7.04 0.14 4.61
C GLU A 143 6.34 1.21 5.46
N TYR A 144 6.12 0.93 6.74
CA TYR A 144 5.56 1.87 7.71
C TYR A 144 6.16 1.66 9.09
N ARG A 145 6.06 2.67 9.96
CA ARG A 145 6.55 2.61 11.34
C ARG A 145 5.43 2.52 12.35
N PHE A 146 5.58 1.64 13.33
CA PHE A 146 4.69 1.55 14.47
C PHE A 146 5.48 1.22 15.74
N SER A 147 5.30 2.03 16.79
CA SER A 147 5.98 1.82 18.08
C SER A 147 7.53 1.71 18.00
N GLY A 148 8.15 2.34 17.01
CA GLY A 148 9.60 2.30 16.77
C GLY A 148 10.05 1.18 15.83
N ASP A 149 9.19 0.21 15.54
CA ASP A 149 9.48 -0.87 14.60
C ASP A 149 9.16 -0.46 13.16
N THR A 150 9.96 -0.97 12.22
CA THR A 150 9.67 -0.90 10.79
C THR A 150 8.95 -2.17 10.37
N LEU A 151 7.75 -2.01 9.85
CA LEU A 151 6.88 -3.08 9.40
C LEU A 151 6.68 -2.97 7.89
N ARG A 152 6.32 -4.11 7.27
CA ARG A 152 6.17 -4.24 5.82
C ARG A 152 4.88 -4.92 5.46
N GLY A 153 4.35 -4.60 4.29
CA GLY A 153 3.23 -5.30 3.69
C GLY A 153 3.29 -5.28 2.17
N GLU A 154 2.35 -5.99 1.57
CA GLU A 154 2.24 -6.18 0.13
C GLU A 154 0.77 -6.19 -0.30
N VAL A 155 0.48 -5.63 -1.46
CA VAL A 155 -0.82 -5.72 -2.14
C VAL A 155 -0.61 -5.94 -3.65
N ARG A 156 -1.52 -6.67 -4.29
CA ARG A 156 -1.53 -6.84 -5.76
C ARG A 156 -2.51 -5.87 -6.40
N ALA A 157 -2.14 -5.39 -7.59
CA ALA A 157 -2.93 -4.42 -8.37
C ALA A 157 -3.71 -5.04 -9.52
#